data_AF-A0A0N0XSU8-F1
#
_entry.id   AF-A0A0N0XSU8-F1
#
_cell.length_a   1.000
_cell.length_b   1.000
_cell.length_c   1.000
_cell.angle_alpha   90.00
_cell.angle_beta   90.00
_cell.angle_gamma   90.00
#
_symmetry.space_group_name_H-M   'P 1'
#
loop_
_entity.id
_entity.type
_entity.pdbx_description
1 polymer ?
#
loop_
_entity_poly.entity_id
_entity_poly.type
_entity_poly.pdbx_seq_one_letter_code
_entity_poly.pdbx_strand_id
1 'polypeptide(L)'
;MLEPRGDRVVDVGREDQPFTVSVQHADGVEERITACAVIDASGTWTVPGPLGGDGLPALGERTATDRISCRAPDLKDPAVRARHAGKRTVVIGSGASAFTALGRGLRPARRDRRDPGARGLPAGALHRRACRGSRP
;
A
#
# COMPACT_ATOMS: atom_id res chain seq x y z
N MET A 1 30.15 -3.63 12.53
CA MET A 1 29.91 -4.59 11.43
C MET A 1 28.41 -4.85 11.44
N LEU A 2 27.68 -4.39 10.41
CA LEU A 2 26.21 -4.37 10.39
C LEU A 2 25.68 -5.66 9.74
N GLU A 3 24.83 -6.38 10.47
CA GLU A 3 24.14 -7.59 10.02
C GLU A 3 23.20 -7.30 8.84
N PRO A 4 23.22 -8.09 7.75
CA PRO A 4 22.30 -7.91 6.64
C PRO A 4 20.92 -8.45 7.03
N ARG A 5 19.96 -7.55 7.27
CA ARG A 5 18.52 -7.88 7.20
C ARG A 5 18.13 -8.09 5.74
N GLY A 6 18.33 -9.30 5.24
CA GLY A 6 17.82 -9.75 3.95
C GLY A 6 16.75 -10.81 4.17
N ASP A 7 15.54 -10.55 3.67
CA ASP A 7 14.42 -11.51 3.56
C ASP A 7 14.72 -12.60 2.52
N ARG A 8 15.89 -13.24 2.62
CA ARG A 8 16.31 -14.32 1.72
C ARG A 8 17.16 -15.31 2.50
N VAL A 9 16.48 -16.25 3.16
CA VAL A 9 17.12 -17.50 3.55
C VAL A 9 17.34 -18.26 2.24
N VAL A 10 18.50 -18.07 1.64
CA VAL A 10 19.01 -18.99 0.62
C VAL A 10 19.82 -20.01 1.42
N ASP A 11 19.18 -21.15 1.69
CA ASP A 11 19.80 -22.27 2.36
C ASP A 11 20.13 -23.33 1.30
N VAL A 12 21.31 -23.93 1.41
CA VAL A 12 21.82 -24.92 0.44
C VAL A 12 20.98 -26.20 0.60
N GLY A 13 20.37 -26.70 -0.48
CA GLY A 13 19.50 -27.89 -0.43
C GLY A 13 18.02 -27.58 -0.10
N ARG A 14 17.57 -26.34 -0.31
CA ARG A 14 16.14 -25.97 -0.21
C ARG A 14 15.30 -26.56 -1.33
N GLU A 15 15.90 -26.76 -2.50
CA GLU A 15 15.29 -27.40 -3.67
C GLU A 15 14.80 -28.82 -3.38
N ASP A 16 15.42 -29.51 -2.42
CA ASP A 16 15.10 -30.90 -2.06
C ASP A 16 14.10 -31.02 -0.88
N GLN A 17 13.70 -29.90 -0.28
CA GLN A 17 12.83 -29.88 0.89
C GLN A 17 11.41 -29.42 0.52
N PRO A 18 10.39 -30.30 0.58
CA PRO A 18 9.03 -29.90 0.24
C PRO A 18 8.44 -28.95 1.30
N PHE A 19 7.70 -27.96 0.82
CA PHE A 19 6.88 -27.10 1.67
C PHE A 19 5.70 -27.90 2.21
N THR A 20 5.30 -27.58 3.44
CA THR A 20 4.03 -28.03 3.99
C THR A 20 3.11 -26.84 4.19
N VAL A 21 2.00 -26.83 3.45
CA VAL A 21 0.97 -25.78 3.49
C VAL A 21 -0.16 -26.25 4.40
N SER A 22 -0.42 -25.52 5.47
CA SER A 22 -1.63 -25.72 6.28
C SER A 22 -2.76 -24.86 5.73
N VAL A 23 -3.89 -25.48 5.44
CA VAL A 23 -5.10 -24.83 4.91
C VAL A 23 -6.21 -24.97 5.95
N GLN A 24 -6.93 -23.88 6.20
CA GLN A 24 -8.19 -23.92 6.93
C GLN A 24 -9.32 -23.62 5.94
N HIS A 25 -10.22 -24.57 5.77
CA HIS A 25 -11.40 -24.46 4.92
C HIS A 25 -12.48 -23.60 5.60
N ALA A 26 -13.43 -23.09 4.82
CA ALA A 26 -14.48 -22.22 5.33
C ALA A 26 -15.45 -22.91 6.30
N ASP A 27 -15.51 -24.24 6.26
CA ASP A 27 -16.25 -25.10 7.20
C ASP A 27 -15.46 -25.42 8.47
N GLY A 28 -14.24 -24.89 8.61
CA GLY A 28 -13.36 -25.08 9.75
C GLY A 28 -12.49 -26.33 9.69
N VAL A 29 -12.55 -27.12 8.61
CA VAL A 29 -11.67 -28.28 8.43
C VAL A 29 -10.24 -27.82 8.17
N GLU A 30 -9.27 -28.43 8.84
CA GLU A 30 -7.86 -28.19 8.61
C GLU A 30 -7.24 -29.30 7.76
N GLU A 31 -6.45 -28.90 6.77
CA GLU A 31 -5.77 -29.80 5.85
C GLU A 31 -4.29 -29.42 5.73
N ARG A 32 -3.45 -30.41 5.46
CA ARG A 32 -2.01 -30.20 5.29
C ARG A 32 -1.52 -30.78 3.97
N ILE A 33 -1.04 -29.90 3.10
CA ILE A 33 -0.66 -30.21 1.72
C ILE A 33 0.86 -30.13 1.59
N THR A 34 1.47 -31.13 0.96
CA THR A 34 2.90 -31.13 0.64
C THR A 34 3.11 -30.60 -0.78
N ALA A 35 4.01 -29.63 -0.96
CA ALA A 35 4.27 -28.99 -2.26
C ALA A 35 5.77 -28.80 -2.49
N CYS A 36 6.24 -29.01 -3.73
CA CYS A 36 7.63 -28.74 -4.10
C CYS A 36 7.93 -27.24 -4.26
N ALA A 37 6.91 -26.41 -4.46
CA ALA A 37 7.03 -24.96 -4.54
C ALA A 37 5.72 -24.28 -4.10
N VAL A 38 5.84 -23.07 -3.53
CA VAL A 38 4.71 -22.20 -3.19
C VAL A 38 4.90 -20.84 -3.83
N ILE A 39 3.91 -20.37 -4.58
CA ILE A 39 3.87 -19.01 -5.11
C ILE A 39 2.90 -18.21 -4.25
N ASP A 40 3.41 -17.28 -3.43
CA ASP A 40 2.56 -16.34 -2.72
C ASP A 40 2.01 -15.30 -3.69
N ALA A 41 0.71 -15.41 -3.97
CA ALA A 41 -0.07 -14.47 -4.76
C ALA A 41 -1.19 -13.81 -3.91
N SER A 42 -1.13 -13.93 -2.58
CA SER A 42 -2.14 -13.37 -1.67
C SER A 42 -2.26 -11.85 -1.76
N GLY A 43 -1.18 -11.19 -2.18
CA GLY A 43 -1.10 -9.76 -2.40
C GLY A 43 -1.04 -8.96 -1.09
N THR A 44 -0.32 -7.84 -1.10
CA THR A 44 -0.15 -6.97 0.08
C THR A 44 -1.14 -5.79 0.10
N TRP A 45 -2.18 -5.85 -0.72
CA TRP A 45 -3.01 -4.69 -1.07
C TRP A 45 -4.19 -4.43 -0.14
N THR A 46 -4.52 -5.39 0.73
CA THR A 46 -5.73 -5.37 1.54
C THR A 46 -5.61 -4.47 2.77
N VAL A 47 -4.40 -4.28 3.29
CA VAL A 47 -4.12 -3.38 4.42
C VAL A 47 -3.35 -2.17 3.91
N PRO A 48 -4.01 -1.01 3.74
CA PRO A 48 -3.31 0.21 3.39
C PRO A 48 -2.32 0.61 4.48
N GLY A 49 -1.12 1.00 4.08
CA GLY A 49 -0.15 1.58 4.99
C GLY A 49 -0.65 2.91 5.56
N PRO A 50 -0.29 3.25 6.81
CA PRO A 50 -0.66 4.52 7.41
C PRO A 50 -0.05 5.70 6.64
N LEU A 51 -0.68 6.87 6.73
CA LEU A 51 -0.21 8.08 6.06
C LEU A 51 1.00 8.72 6.78
N GLY A 52 1.28 8.33 8.02
CA GLY A 52 2.43 8.82 8.77
C GLY A 52 3.75 8.24 8.27
N GLY A 53 4.79 9.08 8.19
CA GLY A 53 6.10 8.71 7.65
C GLY A 53 6.94 7.81 8.57
N ASP A 54 6.50 7.60 9.80
CA ASP A 54 7.11 6.75 10.83
C ASP A 54 6.46 5.36 10.91
N GLY A 55 5.48 5.06 10.03
CA GLY A 55 4.72 3.83 10.08
C GLY A 55 3.58 3.83 11.11
N LEU A 56 3.25 4.99 11.69
CA LEU A 56 2.07 5.19 12.53
C LEU A 56 1.00 6.00 11.78
N PRO A 57 -0.30 5.87 12.11
CA PRO A 57 -1.34 6.70 11.52
C PRO A 57 -1.07 8.19 11.75
N ALA A 58 -1.29 9.00 10.72
CA ALA A 58 -1.20 10.45 10.83
C ALA A 58 -2.31 10.98 11.76
N LEU A 59 -2.08 12.16 12.35
CA LEU A 59 -3.09 12.83 13.16
C LEU A 59 -4.39 13.04 12.35
N GLY A 60 -5.51 12.61 12.92
CA GLY A 60 -6.83 12.68 12.28
C GLY A 60 -7.13 11.60 11.24
N GLU A 61 -6.17 10.74 10.88
CA GLU A 61 -6.34 9.68 9.89
C GLU A 61 -7.49 8.74 10.26
N ARG A 62 -7.50 8.26 11.51
CA ARG A 62 -8.53 7.33 12.01
C ARG A 62 -9.93 7.93 11.99
N THR A 63 -10.05 9.22 12.30
CA THR A 63 -11.33 9.94 12.29
C THR A 63 -11.80 10.26 10.88
N ALA A 64 -10.89 10.42 9.93
CA ALA A 64 -11.18 10.78 8.55
C ALA A 64 -11.33 9.57 7.60
N THR A 65 -11.51 8.36 8.14
CA THR A 65 -11.54 7.10 7.37
C THR A 65 -12.49 7.16 6.16
N ASP A 66 -13.68 7.75 6.29
CA ASP A 66 -14.67 7.88 5.19
C ASP A 66 -14.21 8.79 4.04
N ARG A 67 -13.22 9.64 4.30
CA ARG A 67 -12.64 10.59 3.34
C ARG A 67 -11.37 10.06 2.68
N ILE A 68 -10.76 9.01 3.25
CA ILE A 68 -9.51 8.43 2.76
C ILE A 68 -9.83 7.20 1.90
N SER A 69 -9.16 7.09 0.74
CA SER A 69 -9.20 5.88 -0.08
C SER A 69 -7.81 5.58 -0.60
N CYS A 70 -7.38 4.33 -0.46
CA CYS A 70 -6.07 3.87 -0.90
C CYS A 70 -6.11 3.24 -2.29
N ARG A 71 -7.29 3.19 -2.92
CA ARG A 71 -7.46 2.75 -4.30
C ARG A 71 -7.54 3.94 -5.23
N ALA A 72 -6.96 3.81 -6.42
CA ALA A 72 -7.19 4.77 -7.48
C ALA A 72 -8.69 4.80 -7.81
N PRO A 73 -9.36 5.95 -7.71
CA PRO A 73 -10.79 6.03 -7.97
C PRO A 73 -11.09 5.77 -9.45
N ASP A 74 -12.23 5.12 -9.71
CA ASP A 74 -12.77 5.00 -11.05
C ASP A 74 -13.71 6.17 -11.33
N LEU A 75 -13.24 7.18 -12.07
CA LEU A 75 -14.04 8.37 -12.38
C LEU A 75 -15.09 8.14 -13.47
N LYS A 76 -15.15 6.94 -14.07
CA LYS A 76 -16.25 6.54 -14.96
C LYS A 76 -17.53 6.31 -14.16
N ASP A 77 -17.41 5.84 -12.91
CA ASP A 77 -18.52 5.73 -11.98
C ASP A 77 -19.04 7.14 -11.61
N PRO A 78 -20.32 7.46 -11.89
CA PRO A 78 -20.93 8.74 -11.56
C PRO A 78 -20.88 9.09 -10.07
N ALA A 79 -21.02 8.12 -9.17
CA ALA A 79 -20.99 8.35 -7.72
C ALA A 79 -19.59 8.72 -7.25
N VAL A 80 -18.57 8.01 -7.75
CA VAL A 80 -17.16 8.32 -7.47
C VAL A 80 -16.79 9.69 -8.06
N ARG A 81 -17.25 9.98 -9.28
CA ARG A 81 -17.04 11.30 -9.90
C ARG A 81 -17.66 12.42 -9.06
N ALA A 82 -18.90 12.25 -8.59
CA ALA A 82 -19.58 13.22 -7.74
C ALA A 82 -18.86 13.43 -6.39
N ARG A 83 -18.22 12.38 -5.85
CA ARG A 83 -17.41 12.48 -4.63
C ARG A 83 -16.27 13.49 -4.77
N HIS A 84 -15.65 13.58 -5.95
CA HIS A 84 -14.47 14.41 -6.21
C HIS A 84 -14.77 15.73 -6.98
N ALA A 85 -15.91 15.83 -7.66
CA ALA A 85 -16.29 17.01 -8.42
C ALA A 85 -16.37 18.27 -7.53
N GLY A 86 -15.71 19.36 -7.96
CA GLY A 86 -15.69 20.63 -7.24
C GLY A 86 -14.94 20.63 -5.90
N LYS A 87 -14.33 19.50 -5.51
CA LYS A 87 -13.63 19.36 -4.22
C LYS A 87 -12.12 19.34 -4.40
N ARG A 88 -11.43 19.81 -3.36
CA ARG A 88 -9.98 19.68 -3.24
C ARG A 88 -9.64 18.25 -2.86
N THR A 89 -9.05 17.50 -3.78
CA THR A 89 -8.53 16.16 -3.50
C THR A 89 -7.01 16.20 -3.39
N VAL A 90 -6.45 15.50 -2.41
CA VAL A 90 -5.01 15.34 -2.24
C VAL A 90 -4.66 13.89 -2.57
N VAL A 91 -3.62 13.69 -3.38
CA VAL A 91 -3.05 12.37 -3.65
C VAL A 91 -1.74 12.28 -2.87
N ILE A 92 -1.60 11.26 -2.03
CA ILE A 92 -0.44 11.04 -1.18
C ILE A 92 0.37 9.87 -1.75
N GLY A 93 1.69 10.06 -1.89
CA GLY A 93 2.61 9.05 -2.39
C GLY A 93 3.25 9.40 -3.73
N SER A 94 4.36 8.73 -4.04
CA SER A 94 5.15 8.89 -5.26
C SER A 94 5.23 7.61 -6.11
N GLY A 95 4.43 6.60 -5.77
CA GLY A 95 4.38 5.33 -6.48
C GLY A 95 3.47 5.35 -7.70
N ALA A 96 3.49 4.25 -8.47
CA ALA A 96 2.68 4.07 -9.68
C ALA A 96 1.17 4.30 -9.45
N SER A 97 0.66 3.96 -8.27
CA SER A 97 -0.75 4.18 -7.91
C SER A 97 -1.13 5.66 -7.84
N ALA A 98 -0.24 6.51 -7.32
CA ALA A 98 -0.46 7.96 -7.25
C ALA A 98 -0.49 8.57 -8.66
N PHE A 99 0.47 8.19 -9.51
CA PHE A 99 0.49 8.63 -10.91
C PHE A 99 -0.73 8.14 -11.68
N THR A 100 -1.15 6.89 -11.48
CA THR A 100 -2.37 6.35 -12.09
C THR A 100 -3.61 7.16 -11.69
N ALA A 101 -3.75 7.52 -10.42
CA ALA A 101 -4.88 8.34 -9.97
C ALA A 101 -4.90 9.72 -10.65
N LEU A 102 -3.74 10.36 -10.78
CA LEU A 102 -3.61 11.64 -11.50
C LEU A 102 -3.93 11.49 -12.99
N GLY A 103 -3.39 10.46 -13.64
CA GLY A 103 -3.65 10.16 -15.06
C GLY A 103 -5.11 9.85 -15.37
N ARG A 104 -5.87 9.31 -14.40
CA ARG A 104 -7.31 9.07 -14.52
C ARG A 104 -8.16 10.34 -14.41
N GLY A 105 -7.55 11.52 -14.23
CA GLY A 105 -8.25 12.80 -14.28
C GLY A 105 -8.52 13.43 -12.91
N LEU A 106 -7.95 12.92 -11.82
CA LEU A 106 -7.97 13.67 -10.56
C LEU A 106 -7.17 14.95 -10.71
N ARG A 107 -7.82 16.07 -10.39
CA ARG A 107 -7.15 17.36 -10.26
C ARG A 107 -6.73 17.53 -8.79
N PRO A 108 -5.44 17.40 -8.47
CA PRO A 108 -5.00 17.62 -7.10
C PRO A 108 -5.17 19.10 -6.75
N ALA A 109 -5.48 19.36 -5.49
CA ALA A 109 -5.42 20.72 -4.98
C ALA A 109 -3.98 21.26 -5.15
N ARG A 110 -3.83 22.45 -5.74
CA ARG A 110 -2.55 23.16 -5.74
C ARG A 110 -2.23 23.51 -4.28
N ARG A 111 -1.01 23.24 -3.84
CA ARG A 111 -0.55 23.63 -2.50
C ARG A 111 -0.43 25.16 -2.49
N ASP A 112 -1.28 25.84 -1.73
CA ASP A 112 -1.05 27.24 -1.41
C ASP A 112 0.05 27.30 -0.34
N ARG A 113 1.09 28.10 -0.58
CA ARG A 113 2.28 28.18 0.29
C ARG A 113 2.00 29.02 1.54
N ARG A 114 0.82 29.66 1.64
CA ARG A 114 0.42 30.62 2.68
C ARG A 114 -0.66 30.11 3.64
N ASP A 115 -0.71 28.83 3.95
CA ASP A 115 -1.60 28.33 5.01
C ASP A 115 -0.80 28.05 6.30
N PRO A 116 -0.71 29.02 7.25
CA PRO A 116 -0.04 28.82 8.53
C PRO A 116 -0.85 27.92 9.49
N GLY A 117 -2.06 27.47 9.12
CA GLY A 117 -2.89 26.57 9.92
C GLY A 117 -2.55 25.08 9.73
N ALA A 118 -1.85 24.73 8.66
CA ALA A 118 -1.36 23.37 8.46
C ALA A 118 -0.05 23.19 9.23
N ARG A 119 -0.12 22.90 10.54
CA ARG A 119 1.03 22.30 11.26
C ARG A 119 1.47 21.09 10.45
N GLY A 120 2.65 21.25 9.85
CA GLY A 120 3.06 20.51 8.68
C GLY A 120 3.21 19.02 8.95
N LEU A 121 2.67 18.22 8.02
CA LEU A 121 3.41 17.04 7.61
C LEU A 121 4.65 17.56 6.87
N PRO A 122 5.87 17.38 7.41
CA PRO A 122 7.07 17.86 6.75
C PRO A 122 7.16 17.23 5.36
N ALA A 123 7.14 18.10 4.35
CA ALA A 123 7.57 17.74 3.01
C ALA A 123 9.09 17.62 3.05
N GLY A 124 9.58 16.42 3.37
CA GLY A 124 11.00 16.24 3.61
C GLY A 124 11.36 14.92 4.26
N ALA A 125 10.74 13.81 3.86
CA ALA A 125 11.33 12.50 4.06
C ALA A 125 11.29 11.79 2.71
N LEU A 126 12.26 12.13 1.86
CA LEU A 126 12.63 11.33 0.71
C LEU A 126 13.20 10.00 1.24
N HIS A 127 12.37 9.16 1.83
CA HIS A 127 12.75 7.78 2.08
C HIS A 127 12.25 6.97 0.90
N ARG A 128 13.20 6.58 0.04
CA ARG A 128 13.00 5.58 -1.02
C ARG A 128 12.63 4.25 -0.36
N ARG A 129 11.41 4.09 0.15
CA ARG A 129 10.77 2.78 0.24
C ARG A 129 9.94 2.61 -1.02
N ALA A 130 10.66 2.25 -2.08
CA ALA A 130 10.05 1.60 -3.22
C ALA A 130 9.20 0.45 -2.69
N CYS A 131 7.96 0.34 -3.17
CA CYS A 131 7.29 -0.96 -3.26
C CYS A 131 8.25 -1.87 -4.03
N ARG A 132 9.12 -2.62 -3.33
CA ARG A 132 10.06 -3.54 -3.95
C ARG A 132 9.28 -4.75 -4.45
N GLY A 133 8.66 -4.60 -5.62
CA GLY A 133 8.45 -5.72 -6.54
C GLY A 133 9.72 -5.85 -7.36
N SER A 134 10.64 -6.72 -6.94
CA SER A 134 11.74 -7.14 -7.78
C SER A 134 11.20 -8.07 -8.87
N ARG A 135 11.51 -7.76 -10.13
CA ARG A 135 11.43 -8.64 -11.29
C ARG A 135 12.57 -8.24 -12.24
N PRO A 136 13.10 -9.16 -13.05
CA PRO A 136 13.43 -10.56 -12.79
C PRO A 136 14.83 -10.73 -12.17
#